data_AF-A0A519ZG42-F1
#
_entry.id   AF-A0A519ZG42-F1
#
_cell.length_a   1.000
_cell.length_b   1.000
_cell.length_c   1.000
_cell.angle_alpha   90.00
_cell.angle_beta   90.00
_cell.angle_gamma   90.00
#
_symmetry.space_group_name_H-M   'P 1'
#
loop_
_entity.id
_entity.type
_entity.pdbx_description
1 polymer ?
#
loop_
_entity_poly.entity_id
_entity_poly.type
_entity_poly.pdbx_seq_one_letter_code
_entity_poly.pdbx_strand_id
1 'polypeptide(L)'
;MLKINREDALAYHEQSPQGKIEVVPTKPVSTQLDLALAYSPGVAEPCKEIAKNPDDVYKYTAKGNLVAVISNGTAVLGLGNIGPAASKPVMEGKGVLFKKFAGIDCFDIEIDATDPDEFIRIVKALEPTFGGINLEDIKAPECFRIETELRQLMNIPLMHDDQHGTAIITAAALLNALEVVGKKISEIKLVVSGAGAAAISCLRLYLALG
;
A
#
# COMPACT_ATOMS: atom_id res chain seq x y z
N MET A 1 -10.23 -7.49 -26.14
CA MET A 1 -10.13 -6.74 -24.88
C MET A 1 -11.39 -5.93 -24.71
N LEU A 2 -11.98 -5.91 -23.51
CA LEU A 2 -13.11 -5.03 -23.19
C LEU A 2 -12.66 -3.57 -23.38
N LYS A 3 -13.42 -2.74 -24.09
CA LYS A 3 -13.10 -1.32 -24.27
C LYS A 3 -13.80 -0.53 -23.16
N ILE A 4 -13.05 -0.10 -22.15
CA ILE A 4 -13.56 0.82 -21.12
C ILE A 4 -13.72 2.20 -21.79
N ASN A 5 -14.93 2.74 -21.81
CA ASN A 5 -15.15 4.14 -22.23
C ASN A 5 -14.99 5.08 -21.01
N ARG A 6 -14.80 6.38 -21.27
CA ARG A 6 -14.51 7.36 -20.23
C ARG A 6 -15.71 7.56 -19.31
N GLU A 7 -16.90 7.58 -19.89
CA GLU A 7 -18.16 7.85 -19.20
C GLU A 7 -18.45 6.75 -18.17
N ASP A 8 -18.25 5.48 -18.51
CA ASP A 8 -18.41 4.33 -17.62
C ASP A 8 -17.46 4.42 -16.43
N ALA A 9 -16.19 4.79 -16.67
CA ALA A 9 -15.20 4.92 -15.61
C ALA A 9 -15.55 6.04 -14.62
N LEU A 10 -16.06 7.18 -15.10
CA LEU A 10 -16.49 8.29 -14.24
C LEU A 10 -17.78 7.95 -13.50
N ALA A 11 -18.77 7.40 -14.20
CA ALA A 11 -20.03 6.97 -13.61
C ALA A 11 -19.82 5.93 -12.51
N TYR A 12 -18.87 5.01 -12.68
CA TYR A 12 -18.51 4.03 -11.65
C TYR A 12 -18.03 4.68 -10.34
N HIS A 13 -17.29 5.79 -10.39
CA HIS A 13 -16.79 6.48 -9.20
C HIS A 13 -17.81 7.49 -8.60
N GLU A 14 -18.73 7.99 -9.42
CA GLU A 14 -19.77 8.96 -9.00
C GLU A 14 -21.01 8.27 -8.40
N GLN A 15 -21.27 7.01 -8.75
CA GLN A 15 -22.37 6.23 -8.18
C GLN A 15 -22.34 6.27 -6.66
N SER A 16 -23.51 6.41 -6.04
CA SER A 16 -23.63 6.47 -4.58
C SER A 16 -23.44 5.08 -3.95
N PRO A 17 -22.68 4.97 -2.85
CA PRO A 17 -21.83 6.01 -2.25
C PRO A 17 -20.61 6.32 -3.14
N GLN A 18 -20.23 7.61 -3.24
CA GLN A 18 -19.10 8.01 -4.09
C GLN A 18 -17.78 7.39 -3.64
N GLY A 19 -16.87 7.21 -4.60
CA GLY A 19 -15.60 6.53 -4.35
C GLY A 19 -15.76 5.02 -4.30
N LYS A 20 -14.75 4.33 -3.77
CA LYS A 20 -14.70 2.86 -3.83
C LYS A 20 -14.56 2.17 -2.49
N ILE A 21 -14.51 2.94 -1.41
CA ILE A 21 -14.25 2.42 -0.06
C ILE A 21 -15.27 2.97 0.94
N GLU A 22 -15.49 2.20 2.00
CA GLU A 22 -16.32 2.59 3.14
C GLU A 22 -15.71 2.04 4.44
N VAL A 23 -16.05 2.65 5.57
CA VAL A 23 -15.65 2.17 6.90
C VAL A 23 -16.89 1.64 7.62
N VAL A 24 -16.87 0.35 7.93
CA VAL A 24 -18.00 -0.34 8.56
C VAL A 24 -17.59 -0.89 9.93
N PRO A 25 -18.39 -0.67 11.00
CA PRO A 25 -18.13 -1.28 12.30
C PRO A 25 -18.09 -2.81 12.23
N THR A 26 -17.13 -3.42 12.94
CA THR A 26 -17.00 -4.89 13.01
C THR A 26 -17.66 -5.51 14.24
N LYS A 27 -18.13 -4.68 15.17
CA LYS A 27 -18.81 -5.10 16.41
C LYS A 27 -20.26 -4.59 16.43
N PRO A 28 -21.18 -5.26 17.15
CA PRO A 28 -22.54 -4.77 17.32
C PRO A 28 -22.57 -3.35 17.91
N VAL A 29 -23.58 -2.57 17.52
CA VAL A 29 -23.81 -1.19 17.99
C VAL A 29 -25.31 -0.91 18.21
N SER A 30 -26.10 -1.95 18.47
CA SER A 30 -27.57 -1.86 18.49
C SER A 30 -28.17 -1.68 19.89
N THR A 31 -27.40 -1.93 20.95
CA THR A 31 -27.85 -1.79 22.34
C THR A 31 -27.05 -0.74 23.12
N GLN A 32 -27.60 -0.29 24.25
CA GLN A 32 -26.87 0.57 25.19
C GLN A 32 -25.58 -0.08 25.68
N LEU A 33 -25.61 -1.40 25.92
CA LEU A 33 -24.43 -2.16 26.32
C LEU A 33 -23.37 -2.15 25.22
N ASP A 34 -23.76 -2.39 23.97
CA ASP A 34 -22.83 -2.35 22.83
C ASP A 34 -22.14 -0.99 22.71
N LEU A 35 -22.90 0.11 22.80
CA LEU A 35 -22.35 1.47 22.75
C LEU A 35 -21.41 1.75 23.94
N ALA A 36 -21.77 1.28 25.14
CA ALA A 36 -20.94 1.43 26.33
C ALA A 36 -19.64 0.61 26.27
N LEU A 37 -19.61 -0.48 25.50
CA LEU A 37 -18.40 -1.30 25.26
C LEU A 37 -17.56 -0.73 24.11
N ALA A 38 -18.20 -0.30 23.02
CA ALA A 38 -17.53 0.28 21.85
C ALA A 38 -16.89 1.64 22.16
N TYR A 39 -17.45 2.38 23.13
CA TYR A 39 -16.96 3.68 23.56
C TYR A 39 -16.94 3.78 25.08
N SER A 40 -17.20 4.96 25.65
CA SER A 40 -17.18 5.18 27.09
C SER A 40 -18.36 4.47 27.79
N PRO A 41 -18.12 3.83 28.96
CA PRO A 41 -16.85 3.75 29.67
C PRO A 41 -15.95 2.56 29.28
N GLY A 42 -16.45 1.58 28.52
CA GLY A 42 -15.78 0.30 28.28
C GLY A 42 -14.46 0.39 27.51
N VAL A 43 -14.35 1.32 26.56
CA VAL A 43 -13.13 1.54 25.75
C VAL A 43 -11.90 1.90 26.61
N ALA A 44 -12.10 2.37 27.85
CA ALA A 44 -10.99 2.68 28.75
C ALA A 44 -10.17 1.43 29.12
N GLU A 45 -10.78 0.25 29.18
CA GLU A 45 -10.10 -0.99 29.57
C GLU A 45 -9.04 -1.44 28.55
N PRO A 46 -9.32 -1.61 27.24
CA PRO A 46 -8.26 -1.92 26.28
C PRO A 46 -7.19 -0.82 26.21
N CYS A 47 -7.53 0.46 26.40
CA CYS A 47 -6.54 1.53 26.48
C CYS A 47 -5.57 1.35 27.65
N LYS A 48 -6.06 0.99 28.85
CA LYS A 48 -5.22 0.72 30.02
C LYS A 48 -4.31 -0.49 29.81
N GLU A 49 -4.81 -1.54 29.17
CA GLU A 49 -4.00 -2.72 28.87
C GLU A 49 -2.89 -2.40 27.86
N ILE A 50 -3.20 -1.67 26.77
CA ILE A 50 -2.18 -1.21 25.79
C ILE A 50 -1.15 -0.28 26.45
N ALA A 51 -1.57 0.59 27.38
CA ALA A 51 -0.66 1.45 28.11
C ALA A 51 0.32 0.67 29.02
N LYS A 52 -0.10 -0.48 29.56
CA LYS A 52 0.77 -1.38 30.34
C LYS A 52 1.67 -2.22 29.43
N ASN A 53 1.13 -2.69 28.31
CA ASN A 53 1.81 -3.54 27.34
C ASN A 53 1.50 -3.07 25.91
N PRO A 54 2.40 -2.28 25.28
CA PRO A 54 2.15 -1.70 23.95
C PRO A 54 1.79 -2.71 22.86
N ASP A 55 2.30 -3.95 22.94
CA ASP A 55 2.03 -5.00 21.95
C ASP A 55 0.57 -5.47 21.94
N ASP A 56 -0.18 -5.25 23.03
CA ASP A 56 -1.62 -5.56 23.07
C ASP A 56 -2.45 -4.69 22.10
N VAL A 57 -1.84 -3.68 21.46
CA VAL A 57 -2.46 -2.95 20.35
C VAL A 57 -2.85 -3.90 19.21
N TYR A 58 -2.08 -4.97 18.96
CA TYR A 58 -2.39 -5.98 17.95
C TYR A 58 -3.53 -6.92 18.37
N LYS A 59 -3.83 -7.00 19.68
CA LYS A 59 -4.88 -7.83 20.24
C LYS A 59 -6.22 -7.11 20.31
N TYR A 60 -6.21 -5.83 20.70
CA TYR A 60 -7.42 -5.06 20.99
C TYR A 60 -7.84 -4.08 19.90
N THR A 61 -7.07 -3.96 18.82
CA THR A 61 -7.37 -3.03 17.72
C THR A 61 -7.27 -3.70 16.35
N ALA A 62 -7.68 -2.98 15.30
CA ALA A 62 -7.55 -3.44 13.92
C ALA A 62 -6.10 -3.39 13.38
N LYS A 63 -5.12 -2.86 14.14
CA LYS A 63 -3.74 -2.64 13.66
C LYS A 63 -3.15 -3.86 12.97
N GLY A 64 -3.38 -5.07 13.49
CA GLY A 64 -2.84 -6.31 12.93
C GLY A 64 -3.30 -6.65 11.51
N ASN A 65 -4.43 -6.11 11.05
CA ASN A 65 -4.94 -6.31 9.68
C ASN A 65 -4.95 -5.02 8.85
N LEU A 66 -4.53 -3.89 9.42
CA LEU A 66 -4.68 -2.57 8.82
C LEU A 66 -3.40 -2.10 8.13
N VAL A 67 -3.45 -1.88 6.83
CA VAL A 67 -2.33 -1.36 6.02
C VAL A 67 -2.60 0.06 5.55
N ALA A 68 -1.60 0.94 5.56
CA ALA A 68 -1.71 2.23 4.89
C ALA A 68 -1.23 2.12 3.43
N VAL A 69 -2.04 2.57 2.48
CA VAL A 69 -1.62 2.81 1.09
C VAL A 69 -1.26 4.30 0.99
N ILE A 70 0.03 4.62 0.90
CA ILE A 70 0.50 6.00 1.01
C ILE A 70 1.15 6.46 -0.29
N SER A 71 0.72 7.62 -0.78
CA SER A 71 1.30 8.29 -1.95
C SER A 71 1.37 9.80 -1.73
N ASN A 72 2.23 10.49 -2.50
CA ASN A 72 2.16 11.95 -2.69
C ASN A 72 1.71 12.35 -4.11
N GLY A 73 1.29 11.37 -4.93
CA GLY A 73 0.76 11.60 -6.26
C GLY A 73 1.79 12.12 -7.28
N THR A 74 3.09 11.89 -7.02
CA THR A 74 4.17 12.41 -7.87
C THR A 74 4.50 11.54 -9.08
N ALA A 75 4.04 10.28 -9.11
CA ALA A 75 4.26 9.36 -10.23
C ALA A 75 3.03 8.46 -10.48
N VAL A 76 1.83 9.04 -10.53
CA VAL A 76 0.59 8.28 -10.67
C VAL A 76 0.49 7.63 -12.04
N LEU A 77 0.63 6.30 -12.08
CA LEU A 77 0.55 5.52 -13.32
C LEU A 77 1.47 6.10 -14.42
N GLY A 78 0.94 6.35 -15.62
CA GLY A 78 1.62 7.07 -16.71
C GLY A 78 1.31 8.57 -16.76
N LEU A 79 0.60 9.12 -15.76
CA LEU A 79 0.17 10.52 -15.72
C LEU A 79 1.22 11.43 -15.09
N GLY A 80 2.19 10.86 -14.37
CA GLY A 80 3.26 11.60 -13.72
C GLY A 80 2.77 12.30 -12.46
N ASN A 81 3.29 13.51 -12.22
CA ASN A 81 2.93 14.28 -11.04
C ASN A 81 1.61 15.03 -11.25
N ILE A 82 0.53 14.47 -10.73
CA ILE A 82 -0.82 15.06 -10.74
C ILE A 82 -1.27 15.51 -9.35
N GLY A 83 -0.42 15.32 -8.34
CA GLY A 83 -0.65 15.71 -6.96
C GLY A 83 -1.50 14.70 -6.16
N PRO A 84 -1.52 14.87 -4.83
CA PRO A 84 -2.13 13.93 -3.89
C PRO A 84 -3.62 13.71 -4.17
N ALA A 85 -4.42 14.78 -4.27
CA ALA A 85 -5.87 14.66 -4.44
C ALA A 85 -6.27 13.91 -5.74
N ALA A 86 -5.52 14.13 -6.84
CA ALA A 86 -5.79 13.45 -8.10
C ALA A 86 -5.31 11.98 -8.10
N SER A 87 -4.42 11.61 -7.19
CA SER A 87 -3.98 10.22 -6.99
C SER A 87 -4.99 9.35 -6.24
N LYS A 88 -5.87 9.98 -5.45
CA LYS A 88 -6.83 9.31 -4.57
C LYS A 88 -7.63 8.17 -5.23
N PRO A 89 -8.19 8.31 -6.45
CA PRO A 89 -8.87 7.19 -7.08
C PRO A 89 -7.97 5.98 -7.28
N VAL A 90 -6.67 6.15 -7.57
CA VAL A 90 -5.75 5.01 -7.70
C VAL A 90 -5.54 4.33 -6.35
N MET A 91 -5.34 5.12 -5.29
CA MET A 91 -5.10 4.62 -3.93
C MET A 91 -6.31 3.88 -3.35
N GLU A 92 -7.53 4.42 -3.51
CA GLU A 92 -8.76 3.69 -3.18
C GLU A 92 -8.86 2.38 -3.96
N GLY A 93 -8.45 2.41 -5.24
CA GLY A 93 -8.41 1.23 -6.10
C GLY A 93 -7.49 0.14 -5.53
N LYS A 94 -6.29 0.50 -5.08
CA LYS A 94 -5.38 -0.41 -4.38
C LYS A 94 -6.03 -0.99 -3.13
N GLY A 95 -6.78 -0.17 -2.39
CA GLY A 95 -7.49 -0.65 -1.22
C GLY A 95 -8.57 -1.69 -1.51
N VAL A 96 -9.33 -1.50 -2.59
CA VAL A 96 -10.27 -2.53 -3.09
C VAL A 96 -9.54 -3.84 -3.38
N LEU A 97 -8.35 -3.79 -3.99
CA LEU A 97 -7.57 -4.99 -4.31
C LEU A 97 -7.07 -5.70 -3.05
N PHE A 98 -6.50 -4.96 -2.09
CA PHE A 98 -6.07 -5.51 -0.79
C PHE A 98 -7.22 -6.24 -0.09
N LYS A 99 -8.39 -5.60 -0.01
CA LYS A 99 -9.54 -6.18 0.66
C LYS A 99 -10.08 -7.39 -0.10
N LYS A 100 -10.25 -7.28 -1.42
CA LYS A 100 -10.91 -8.31 -2.23
C LYS A 100 -10.08 -9.58 -2.38
N PHE A 101 -8.76 -9.44 -2.54
CA PHE A 101 -7.89 -10.58 -2.87
C PHE A 101 -7.13 -11.13 -1.67
N ALA A 102 -6.88 -10.33 -0.63
CA ALA A 102 -6.12 -10.75 0.54
C ALA A 102 -6.87 -10.62 1.87
N GLY A 103 -8.07 -10.02 1.89
CA GLY A 103 -8.82 -9.78 3.14
C GLY A 103 -8.21 -8.71 4.04
N ILE A 104 -7.21 -7.97 3.54
CA ILE A 104 -6.51 -6.91 4.26
C ILE A 104 -7.37 -5.64 4.29
N ASP A 105 -7.51 -5.04 5.47
CA ASP A 105 -8.13 -3.73 5.61
C ASP A 105 -7.08 -2.66 5.34
N CYS A 106 -7.47 -1.56 4.72
CA CYS A 106 -6.52 -0.48 4.46
C CYS A 106 -7.18 0.89 4.43
N PHE A 107 -6.35 1.89 4.68
CA PHE A 107 -6.67 3.29 4.39
C PHE A 107 -5.68 3.83 3.38
N ASP A 108 -6.20 4.53 2.39
CA ASP A 108 -5.43 5.38 1.50
C ASP A 108 -5.10 6.71 2.18
N ILE A 109 -3.86 7.17 2.03
CA ILE A 109 -3.34 8.40 2.62
C ILE A 109 -2.54 9.15 1.55
N GLU A 110 -3.15 10.19 1.01
CA GLU A 110 -2.51 11.09 0.06
C GLU A 110 -1.83 12.25 0.81
N ILE A 111 -0.49 12.21 0.88
CA ILE A 111 0.32 13.21 1.58
C ILE A 111 0.70 14.34 0.64
N ASP A 112 0.28 15.57 0.95
CA ASP A 112 0.71 16.78 0.24
C ASP A 112 2.10 17.25 0.67
N ALA A 113 3.11 16.39 0.44
CA ALA A 113 4.51 16.68 0.69
C ALA A 113 5.39 16.08 -0.41
N THR A 114 6.13 16.94 -1.10
CA THR A 114 7.09 16.54 -2.15
C THR A 114 8.52 16.46 -1.64
N ASP A 115 8.81 17.09 -0.51
CA ASP A 115 10.09 16.96 0.18
C ASP A 115 10.19 15.57 0.85
N PRO A 116 11.24 14.78 0.55
CA PRO A 116 11.39 13.44 1.12
C PRO A 116 11.50 13.41 2.64
N ASP A 117 12.19 14.38 3.25
CA ASP A 117 12.38 14.44 4.71
C ASP A 117 11.04 14.65 5.43
N GLU A 118 10.23 15.59 4.93
CA GLU A 118 8.89 15.81 5.42
C GLU A 118 7.99 14.59 5.22
N PHE A 119 8.01 13.97 4.04
CA PHE A 119 7.22 12.77 3.76
C PHE A 119 7.57 11.62 4.72
N ILE A 120 8.87 11.34 4.90
CA ILE A 120 9.37 10.30 5.82
C ILE A 120 8.90 10.59 7.25
N ARG A 121 9.02 11.84 7.70
CA ARG A 121 8.57 12.25 9.04
C ARG A 121 7.07 12.00 9.25
N ILE A 122 6.24 12.34 8.26
CA ILE A 122 4.79 12.13 8.33
C ILE A 122 4.47 10.64 8.37
N VAL A 123 5.03 9.83 7.46
CA VAL A 123 4.77 8.39 7.42
C VAL A 123 5.21 7.70 8.71
N LYS A 124 6.40 8.06 9.24
CA LYS A 124 6.88 7.53 10.51
C LYS A 124 5.93 7.85 11.67
N ALA A 125 5.35 9.05 11.71
CA ALA A 125 4.40 9.44 12.75
C ALA A 125 3.09 8.62 12.72
N LEU A 126 2.74 8.02 11.57
CA LEU A 126 1.55 7.18 11.40
C LEU A 126 1.76 5.72 11.85
N GLU A 127 2.99 5.30 12.16
CA GLU A 127 3.33 3.92 12.56
C GLU A 127 2.42 3.31 13.64
N PRO A 128 1.99 4.03 14.70
CA PRO A 128 1.13 3.44 15.73
C PRO A 128 -0.19 2.90 15.20
N THR A 129 -0.74 3.47 14.12
CA THR A 129 -2.04 3.10 13.56
C THR A 129 -2.00 1.81 12.72
N PHE A 130 -0.92 1.62 11.94
CA PHE A 130 -0.89 0.61 10.88
C PHE A 130 -0.05 -0.62 11.26
N GLY A 131 -0.46 -1.80 10.80
CA GLY A 131 0.32 -3.03 10.88
C GLY A 131 1.33 -3.18 9.74
N GLY A 132 1.18 -2.41 8.67
CA GLY A 132 2.13 -2.33 7.57
C GLY A 132 1.89 -1.10 6.68
N ILE A 133 2.90 -0.74 5.88
CA ILE A 133 2.85 0.39 4.95
C ILE A 133 3.11 -0.10 3.53
N ASN A 134 2.24 0.32 2.61
CA ASN A 134 2.41 0.17 1.17
C ASN A 134 2.62 1.55 0.56
N LEU A 135 3.84 1.85 0.12
CA LEU A 135 4.16 3.05 -0.65
C LEU A 135 3.77 2.85 -2.12
N GLU A 136 3.15 3.85 -2.72
CA GLU A 136 2.59 3.78 -4.06
C GLU A 136 2.81 5.08 -4.85
N ASP A 137 3.09 4.99 -6.15
CA ASP A 137 3.08 6.13 -7.08
C ASP A 137 3.96 7.33 -6.65
N ILE A 138 5.15 7.04 -6.07
CA ILE A 138 6.14 8.05 -5.67
C ILE A 138 7.27 8.10 -6.71
N LYS A 139 7.59 9.30 -7.19
CA LYS A 139 8.60 9.49 -8.24
C LYS A 139 10.00 9.01 -7.81
N ALA A 140 10.77 8.55 -8.79
CA ALA A 140 12.20 8.34 -8.66
C ALA A 140 12.96 9.67 -8.92
N PRO A 141 14.14 9.88 -8.28
CA PRO A 141 14.84 8.96 -7.38
C PRO A 141 14.38 8.99 -5.92
N GLU A 142 13.46 9.89 -5.55
CA GLU A 142 13.06 10.13 -4.15
C GLU A 142 12.46 8.88 -3.48
N CYS A 143 11.67 8.08 -4.20
CA CYS A 143 11.08 6.83 -3.70
C CYS A 143 12.11 5.86 -3.09
N PHE A 144 13.31 5.77 -3.66
CA PHE A 144 14.37 4.88 -3.15
C PHE A 144 14.85 5.32 -1.76
N ARG A 145 15.06 6.63 -1.60
CA ARG A 145 15.50 7.23 -0.33
C ARG A 145 14.41 7.05 0.73
N ILE A 146 13.18 7.42 0.37
CA ILE A 146 11.99 7.31 1.24
C ILE A 146 11.84 5.87 1.75
N GLU A 147 11.84 4.89 0.85
CA GLU A 147 11.68 3.49 1.24
C GLU A 147 12.83 3.01 2.14
N THR A 148 14.08 3.33 1.76
CA THR A 148 15.27 2.89 2.50
C THR A 148 15.27 3.44 3.92
N GLU A 149 15.01 4.73 4.10
CA GLU A 149 15.00 5.37 5.42
C GLU A 149 13.82 4.90 6.26
N LEU A 150 12.60 4.82 5.71
CA LEU A 150 11.45 4.34 6.45
C LEU A 150 11.62 2.88 6.91
N ARG A 151 12.21 2.01 6.08
CA ARG A 151 12.52 0.61 6.49
C ARG A 151 13.52 0.54 7.65
N GLN A 152 14.37 1.54 7.83
CA GLN A 152 15.31 1.61 8.95
C GLN A 152 14.66 2.22 10.21
N LEU A 153 13.75 3.16 10.03
CA LEU A 153 13.12 3.92 11.12
C LEU A 153 11.89 3.24 11.72
N MET A 154 11.20 2.37 10.96
CA MET A 154 9.93 1.78 11.35
C MET A 154 10.05 0.36 11.87
N ASN A 155 9.18 -0.02 12.81
CA ASN A 155 9.11 -1.38 13.37
C ASN A 155 8.04 -2.26 12.72
N ILE A 156 7.37 -1.77 11.66
CA ILE A 156 6.35 -2.48 10.91
C ILE A 156 6.84 -2.75 9.47
N PRO A 157 6.35 -3.81 8.81
CA PRO A 157 6.71 -4.07 7.41
C PRO A 157 6.32 -2.89 6.51
N LEU A 158 7.25 -2.56 5.61
CA LEU A 158 7.07 -1.53 4.59
C LEU A 158 7.52 -2.07 3.22
N MET A 159 6.70 -1.83 2.20
CA MET A 159 6.97 -2.19 0.82
C MET A 159 6.58 -1.04 -0.10
N HIS A 160 7.37 -0.82 -1.15
CA HIS A 160 6.99 0.02 -2.29
C HIS A 160 6.52 -0.87 -3.44
N ASP A 161 5.24 -0.81 -3.81
CA ASP A 161 4.63 -1.78 -4.73
C ASP A 161 5.19 -1.65 -6.15
N ASP A 162 5.32 -0.42 -6.67
CA ASP A 162 5.87 -0.19 -8.02
C ASP A 162 7.28 -0.76 -8.19
N GLN A 163 8.04 -0.88 -7.10
CA GLN A 163 9.37 -1.46 -7.10
C GLN A 163 9.31 -2.97 -6.91
N HIS A 164 8.87 -3.43 -5.74
CA HIS A 164 8.99 -4.83 -5.34
C HIS A 164 7.87 -5.69 -5.92
N GLY A 165 6.64 -5.18 -5.99
CA GLY A 165 5.50 -5.88 -6.59
C GLY A 165 5.75 -6.18 -8.05
N THR A 166 6.20 -5.17 -8.80
CA THR A 166 6.62 -5.33 -10.20
C THR A 166 7.76 -6.34 -10.34
N ALA A 167 8.79 -6.26 -9.50
CA ALA A 167 9.90 -7.21 -9.54
C ALA A 167 9.45 -8.66 -9.30
N ILE A 168 8.62 -8.90 -8.28
CA ILE A 168 8.14 -10.25 -7.92
C ILE A 168 7.34 -10.87 -9.07
N ILE A 169 6.35 -10.15 -9.61
CA ILE A 169 5.49 -10.72 -10.66
C ILE A 169 6.24 -10.96 -11.96
N THR A 170 7.14 -10.04 -12.32
CA THR A 170 7.94 -10.16 -13.55
C THR A 170 9.03 -11.22 -13.43
N ALA A 171 9.58 -11.43 -12.23
CA ALA A 171 10.51 -12.52 -11.96
C ALA A 171 9.83 -13.89 -12.07
N ALA A 172 8.63 -14.03 -11.52
CA ALA A 172 7.82 -15.24 -11.69
C ALA A 172 7.53 -15.51 -13.18
N ALA A 173 7.18 -14.46 -13.94
CA ALA A 173 6.96 -14.56 -15.38
C ALA A 173 8.24 -14.98 -16.14
N LEU A 174 9.40 -14.42 -15.78
CA LEU A 174 10.69 -14.78 -16.36
C LEU A 174 11.03 -16.26 -16.12
N LEU A 175 10.89 -16.73 -14.87
CA LEU A 175 11.16 -18.15 -14.54
C LEU A 175 10.28 -19.09 -15.35
N ASN A 176 8.98 -18.80 -15.45
CA ASN A 176 8.06 -19.61 -16.26
C ASN A 176 8.42 -19.55 -17.76
N ALA A 177 8.80 -18.38 -18.27
CA ALA A 177 9.21 -18.25 -19.67
C ALA A 177 10.48 -19.06 -19.97
N LEU A 178 11.45 -19.08 -19.05
CA LEU A 178 12.68 -19.86 -19.15
C LEU A 178 12.42 -21.36 -19.14
N GLU A 179 11.50 -21.82 -18.29
CA GLU A 179 11.05 -23.21 -18.26
C GLU A 179 10.45 -23.63 -19.61
N VAL A 180 9.55 -22.81 -20.17
CA VAL A 180 8.89 -23.08 -21.46
C VAL A 180 9.90 -23.22 -22.61
N VAL A 181 10.97 -22.41 -22.62
CA VAL A 181 11.99 -22.44 -23.68
C VAL A 181 13.20 -23.32 -23.34
N GLY A 182 13.19 -23.99 -22.18
CA GLY A 182 14.27 -24.86 -21.72
C GLY A 182 15.62 -24.17 -21.53
N LYS A 183 15.64 -22.90 -21.12
CA LYS A 183 16.89 -22.13 -20.90
C LYS A 183 17.17 -21.93 -19.42
N LYS A 184 18.45 -21.91 -19.03
CA LYS A 184 18.85 -21.49 -17.68
C LYS A 184 18.94 -19.97 -17.61
N ILE A 185 18.53 -19.39 -16.49
CA ILE A 185 18.61 -17.94 -16.25
C ILE A 185 20.04 -17.41 -16.43
N SER A 186 21.04 -18.16 -15.97
CA SER A 186 22.46 -17.82 -16.08
C SER A 186 23.04 -17.80 -17.50
N GLU A 187 22.28 -18.29 -18.49
CA GLU A 187 22.73 -18.41 -19.88
C GLU A 187 22.04 -17.40 -20.81
N ILE A 188 21.08 -16.62 -20.30
CA ILE A 188 20.35 -15.65 -21.12
C ILE A 188 21.08 -14.32 -21.22
N LYS A 189 20.79 -13.59 -22.30
CA LYS A 189 21.10 -12.17 -22.41
C LYS A 189 19.80 -11.40 -22.21
N LEU A 190 19.74 -10.63 -21.12
CA LEU A 190 18.60 -9.79 -20.82
C LEU A 190 18.88 -8.35 -21.30
N VAL A 191 17.90 -7.76 -21.98
CA VAL A 191 17.92 -6.34 -22.33
C VAL A 191 16.76 -5.67 -21.60
N VAL A 192 17.04 -4.58 -20.89
CA VAL A 192 16.02 -3.77 -20.21
C VAL A 192 16.01 -2.38 -20.82
N SER A 193 14.83 -1.92 -21.21
CA SER A 193 14.60 -0.56 -21.71
C SER A 193 13.90 0.25 -20.64
N GLY A 194 14.65 1.12 -19.95
CA GLY A 194 14.19 1.93 -18.83
C GLY A 194 15.06 1.74 -17.58
N ALA A 195 15.22 2.80 -16.80
CA ALA A 195 16.06 2.83 -15.60
C ALA A 195 15.36 3.50 -14.39
N GLY A 196 14.02 3.38 -14.34
CA GLY A 196 13.22 3.88 -13.22
C GLY A 196 13.12 2.90 -12.04
N ALA A 197 12.30 3.26 -11.05
CA ALA A 197 12.06 2.50 -9.82
C ALA A 197 11.79 1.00 -10.06
N ALA A 198 10.79 0.70 -10.88
CA ALA A 198 10.41 -0.66 -11.26
C ALA A 198 11.56 -1.42 -11.94
N ALA A 199 12.17 -0.83 -12.98
CA ALA A 199 13.19 -1.50 -13.79
C ALA A 199 14.44 -1.86 -12.97
N ILE A 200 14.90 -0.95 -12.09
CA ILE A 200 16.04 -1.19 -11.21
C ILE A 200 15.74 -2.31 -10.22
N SER A 201 14.54 -2.31 -9.61
CA SER A 201 14.12 -3.36 -8.68
C SER A 201 14.03 -4.73 -9.37
N CYS A 202 13.41 -4.79 -10.56
CA CYS A 202 13.32 -6.01 -11.37
C CYS A 202 14.70 -6.57 -11.67
N LEU A 203 15.63 -5.73 -12.15
CA LEU A 203 17.00 -6.14 -12.47
C LEU A 203 17.74 -6.71 -11.25
N ARG A 204 17.59 -6.07 -10.08
CA ARG A 204 18.19 -6.58 -8.83
C ARG A 204 17.67 -7.96 -8.47
N LEU A 205 16.35 -8.18 -8.58
CA LEU A 205 15.76 -9.48 -8.29
C LEU A 205 16.15 -10.54 -9.33
N TYR A 206 16.19 -10.20 -10.61
CA TYR A 206 16.64 -11.13 -11.65
C TYR A 206 18.08 -11.58 -11.42
N LEU A 207 18.99 -10.64 -11.12
CA LEU A 207 20.38 -10.95 -10.79
C LEU A 207 20.51 -11.84 -9.54
N ALA A 208 19.61 -11.69 -8.57
CA ALA A 208 19.59 -12.54 -7.37
C ALA A 208 19.07 -13.96 -7.66
N LEU A 209 18.28 -14.15 -8.72
CA LEU A 209 17.76 -15.45 -9.14
C LEU A 209 18.75 -16.25 -10.00
N GLY A 210 19.76 -15.60 -10.58
CA GLY A 210 20.87 -16.22 -11.32
C GLY A 210 21.09 -15.60 -12.69
#